data_AF-A0A9E0EGB9-F1
#
_entry.id   AF-A0A9E0EGB9-F1
#
_cell.length_a   1.000
_cell.length_b   1.000
_cell.length_c   1.000
_cell.angle_alpha   90.00
_cell.angle_beta   90.00
_cell.angle_gamma   90.00
#
_symmetry.space_group_name_H-M   'P 1'
#
loop_
_entity.id
_entity.type
_entity.pdbx_description
1 polymer ?
#
loop_
_entity_poly.entity_id
_entity_poly.type
_entity_poly.pdbx_seq_one_letter_code
_entity_poly.pdbx_strand_id
1 'polypeptide(L)'
;MTGEFRCVTFLSDFGLADETVACCKGLLLRRGVTLPVIDISHEVPPFDVISGGWMLAGAVLYMPSGIHLAIVDPGVGTQRRILLLRSGRGDLFVGPDNGLLIPAAERTGGISRCWSIERVQGEMEHVFPTFDARDIMAPVVADLVGGKPPEECGE
;
A
#
# COMPACT_ATOMS: atom_id res chain seq x y z
N MET A 1 -3.95 20.98 -0.26
CA MET A 1 -3.84 20.45 1.11
C MET A 1 -2.57 19.60 1.24
N THR A 2 -1.40 20.20 1.06
CA THR A 2 -0.12 19.51 1.18
C THR A 2 0.32 19.53 2.65
N GLY A 3 -0.03 18.48 3.41
CA GLY A 3 0.42 18.39 4.82
C GLY A 3 -0.23 17.34 5.73
N GLU A 4 -1.13 16.47 5.26
CA GLU A 4 -1.82 15.51 6.16
C GLU A 4 -0.93 14.30 6.53
N PHE A 5 -0.10 13.80 5.60
CA PHE A 5 0.74 12.61 5.82
C PHE A 5 2.21 12.95 6.01
N ARG A 6 2.87 12.21 6.91
CA ARG A 6 4.28 12.43 7.27
C ARG A 6 5.24 11.35 6.80
N CYS A 7 4.72 10.21 6.38
CA CYS A 7 5.53 9.11 5.84
C CYS A 7 4.70 8.24 4.89
N VAL A 8 5.43 7.48 4.08
CA VAL A 8 4.93 6.25 3.46
C VAL A 8 5.61 5.09 4.18
N THR A 9 4.86 4.05 4.55
CA THR A 9 5.49 2.80 5.01
C THR A 9 5.31 1.72 3.97
N PHE A 10 6.27 0.80 3.88
CA PHE A 10 6.21 -0.30 2.93
C PHE A 10 6.45 -1.65 3.63
N LEU A 11 5.49 -2.57 3.48
CA LEU A 11 5.59 -3.96 3.94
C LEU A 11 5.32 -4.90 2.76
N SER A 12 6.13 -5.93 2.59
CA SER A 12 5.83 -7.01 1.65
C SER A 12 6.44 -8.37 1.99
N ASP A 13 6.13 -9.37 1.18
CA ASP A 13 6.74 -10.71 1.17
C ASP A 13 7.70 -10.91 -0.02
N PHE A 14 8.22 -9.82 -0.62
CA PHE A 14 9.06 -9.88 -1.83
C PHE A 14 10.48 -10.38 -1.55
N GLY A 15 10.93 -10.30 -0.30
CA GLY A 15 12.33 -10.41 0.06
C GLY A 15 13.15 -9.22 -0.43
N LEU A 16 14.45 -9.28 -0.17
CA LEU A 16 15.44 -8.29 -0.61
C LEU A 16 16.49 -8.87 -1.58
N ALA A 17 16.23 -10.06 -2.12
CA ALA A 17 17.16 -10.75 -3.02
C ALA A 17 17.15 -10.22 -4.46
N ASP A 18 16.09 -9.51 -4.85
CA ASP A 18 15.91 -8.93 -6.19
C ASP A 18 15.53 -7.44 -6.15
N GLU A 19 15.30 -6.86 -7.33
CA GLU A 19 15.03 -5.43 -7.50
C GLU A 19 13.59 -5.00 -7.16
N THR A 20 12.68 -5.90 -6.81
CA THR A 20 11.24 -5.61 -6.76
C THR A 20 10.89 -4.46 -5.81
N VAL A 21 11.47 -4.48 -4.61
CA VAL A 21 11.32 -3.40 -3.61
C VAL A 21 11.90 -2.09 -4.12
N ALA A 22 13.08 -2.14 -4.74
CA ALA A 22 13.76 -0.96 -5.28
C ALA A 22 12.96 -0.33 -6.43
N CYS A 23 12.34 -1.15 -7.29
CA CYS A 23 11.47 -0.69 -8.38
C CYS A 23 10.25 0.08 -7.85
N CYS A 24 9.58 -0.43 -6.80
CA CYS A 24 8.43 0.25 -6.19
C CYS A 24 8.84 1.62 -5.62
N LYS A 25 9.94 1.67 -4.87
CA LYS A 25 10.47 2.93 -4.31
C LYS A 25 10.94 3.91 -5.38
N GLY A 26 11.62 3.41 -6.41
CA GLY A 26 12.05 4.20 -7.56
C GLY A 26 10.88 4.84 -8.28
N LEU A 27 9.75 4.12 -8.42
CA LEU A 27 8.54 4.67 -9.01
C LEU A 27 7.90 5.74 -8.14
N LEU A 28 7.78 5.51 -6.83
CA LEU A 28 7.29 6.53 -5.87
C LEU A 28 8.11 7.82 -6.02
N LEU A 29 9.45 7.68 -6.03
CA LEU A 29 10.35 8.82 -6.21
C LEU A 29 10.18 9.50 -7.57
N ARG A 30 10.07 8.73 -8.67
CA ARG A 30 9.84 9.27 -10.02
C ARG A 30 8.50 10.03 -10.13
N ARG A 31 7.50 9.64 -9.34
CA ARG A 31 6.20 10.34 -9.24
C ARG A 31 6.20 11.50 -8.24
N GLY A 32 7.35 11.86 -7.66
CA GLY A 32 7.48 13.04 -6.82
C GLY A 32 7.18 12.81 -5.34
N VAL A 33 7.11 11.56 -4.87
CA VAL A 33 7.01 11.27 -3.43
C VAL A 33 8.32 11.66 -2.76
N THR A 34 8.26 12.73 -1.96
CA THR A 34 9.38 13.24 -1.15
C THR A 34 9.27 12.89 0.32
N LEU A 35 8.14 12.31 0.75
CA LEU A 35 7.98 11.77 2.09
C LEU A 35 8.95 10.61 2.33
N PRO A 36 9.44 10.43 3.58
CA PRO A 36 10.22 9.25 3.92
C PRO A 36 9.44 7.96 3.62
N VAL A 37 10.05 7.05 2.86
CA VAL A 37 9.55 5.69 2.65
C VAL A 37 10.24 4.77 3.66
N ILE A 38 9.49 4.30 4.65
CA ILE A 38 9.98 3.48 5.75
C ILE A 38 9.61 2.02 5.50
N ASP A 39 10.60 1.15 5.33
CA ASP A 39 10.32 -0.29 5.25
C ASP A 39 9.98 -0.82 6.64
N ILE A 40 8.84 -1.48 6.76
CA ILE A 40 8.49 -2.23 7.95
C ILE A 40 9.17 -3.59 7.89
N SER A 41 8.98 -4.32 6.79
CA SER A 41 9.66 -5.57 6.48
C SER A 41 9.36 -5.96 5.04
N HIS A 42 10.33 -6.54 4.35
CA HIS A 42 10.13 -7.24 3.07
C HIS A 42 10.31 -8.75 3.21
N GLU A 43 10.58 -9.23 4.41
CA GLU A 43 10.88 -10.63 4.74
C GLU A 43 9.67 -11.30 5.43
N VAL A 44 8.45 -10.83 5.14
CA VAL A 44 7.26 -11.58 5.54
C VAL A 44 7.31 -12.94 4.83
N PRO A 45 7.02 -14.06 5.52
CA PRO A 45 6.98 -15.35 4.85
C PRO A 45 6.07 -15.30 3.61
N PRO A 46 6.49 -15.84 2.46
CA PRO A 46 5.72 -15.77 1.22
C PRO A 46 4.26 -16.18 1.42
N PHE A 47 3.35 -15.30 0.98
CA PHE A 47 1.90 -15.46 1.04
C PHE A 47 1.27 -15.53 2.45
N ASP A 48 2.04 -15.32 3.51
CA ASP A 48 1.53 -15.32 4.88
C ASP A 48 0.87 -13.99 5.25
N VAL A 49 -0.36 -13.83 4.77
CA VAL A 49 -1.21 -12.63 4.99
C VAL A 49 -1.42 -12.35 6.48
N ILE A 50 -1.52 -13.40 7.31
CA ILE A 50 -1.77 -13.25 8.75
C ILE A 50 -0.54 -12.65 9.41
N SER A 51 0.64 -13.22 9.17
CA SER A 51 1.90 -12.69 9.72
C SER A 51 2.16 -11.26 9.24
N GLY A 52 1.98 -10.99 7.94
CA GLY A 52 2.10 -9.64 7.38
C GLY A 52 1.17 -8.62 8.06
N GLY A 53 -0.08 -9.00 8.30
CA GLY A 53 -1.08 -8.12 8.93
C GLY A 53 -0.71 -7.80 10.38
N TRP A 54 -0.23 -8.77 11.14
CA TRP A 54 0.24 -8.55 12.51
C TRP A 54 1.53 -7.74 12.59
N MET A 55 2.47 -7.93 11.64
CA MET A 55 3.67 -7.10 11.53
C MET A 55 3.32 -5.64 11.23
N LEU A 56 2.43 -5.40 10.26
CA LEU A 56 1.93 -4.06 9.94
C LEU A 56 1.28 -3.40 11.17
N ALA A 57 0.38 -4.14 11.85
CA ALA A 57 -0.30 -3.69 13.05
C ALA A 57 0.65 -3.43 14.23
N GLY A 58 1.77 -4.15 14.31
CA GLY A 58 2.82 -3.94 15.31
C GLY A 58 3.58 -2.64 15.09
N ALA A 59 3.86 -2.29 13.83
CA ALA A 59 4.65 -1.12 13.48
C ALA A 59 3.83 0.19 13.46
N VAL A 60 2.58 0.15 12.98
CA VAL A 60 1.80 1.35 12.65
C VAL A 60 1.52 2.32 13.82
N LEU A 61 1.56 1.83 15.06
CA LEU A 61 1.37 2.66 16.25
C LEU A 61 2.58 3.53 16.59
N TYR A 62 3.76 3.18 16.08
CA TYR A 62 4.99 3.94 16.25
C TYR A 62 5.29 4.87 15.07
N MET A 63 4.49 4.79 14.02
CA MET A 63 4.60 5.65 12.84
C MET A 63 3.75 6.92 13.04
N PRO A 64 4.19 8.07 12.50
CA PRO A 64 3.28 9.20 12.37
C PRO A 64 2.15 8.87 11.39
N SER A 65 1.06 9.65 11.41
CA SER A 65 -0.01 9.51 10.43
C SER A 65 0.57 9.50 9.01
N GLY A 66 0.24 8.47 8.24
CA GLY A 66 0.89 8.19 6.97
C GLY A 66 0.05 7.36 6.01
N ILE A 67 0.70 6.99 4.91
CA ILE A 67 0.16 6.07 3.92
C ILE A 67 0.93 4.76 4.01
N HIS A 68 0.22 3.67 4.28
CA HIS A 68 0.80 2.36 4.52
C HIS A 68 0.56 1.46 3.31
N LEU A 69 1.60 1.25 2.51
CA LEU A 69 1.62 0.27 1.43
C LEU A 69 1.98 -1.09 2.01
N ALA A 70 1.06 -2.06 1.90
CA ALA A 70 1.30 -3.41 2.40
C ALA A 70 0.87 -4.45 1.36
N ILE A 71 1.78 -5.37 1.04
CA ILE A 71 1.61 -6.29 -0.09
C ILE A 71 2.10 -7.68 0.29
N VAL A 72 1.17 -8.54 0.67
CA VAL A 72 1.36 -9.98 0.83
C VAL A 72 0.19 -10.61 0.10
N ASP A 73 0.44 -11.18 -1.07
CA ASP A 73 -0.62 -11.36 -2.05
C ASP A 73 -0.52 -12.69 -2.83
N PRO A 74 -1.06 -13.79 -2.26
CA PRO A 74 -1.22 -15.04 -3.00
C PRO A 74 -2.20 -14.93 -4.18
N GLY A 75 -3.05 -13.90 -4.20
CA GLY A 75 -4.09 -13.70 -5.22
C GLY A 75 -3.66 -12.78 -6.36
N VAL A 76 -2.37 -12.46 -6.49
CA VAL A 76 -1.88 -11.55 -7.52
C VAL A 76 -2.25 -12.07 -8.93
N GLY A 77 -2.64 -11.17 -9.83
CA GLY A 77 -3.12 -11.54 -11.18
C GLY A 77 -4.52 -12.16 -11.23
N THR A 78 -5.23 -12.27 -10.11
CA THR A 78 -6.64 -12.71 -10.07
C THR A 78 -7.62 -11.53 -10.04
N GLN A 79 -8.92 -11.83 -9.88
CA GLN A 79 -10.00 -10.83 -9.75
C GLN A 79 -10.06 -10.15 -8.37
N ARG A 80 -9.11 -10.43 -7.46
CA ARG A 80 -9.08 -9.76 -6.14
C ARG A 80 -9.00 -8.24 -6.33
N ARG A 81 -9.70 -7.51 -5.46
CA ARG A 81 -9.69 -6.05 -5.43
C ARG A 81 -8.43 -5.54 -4.74
N ILE A 82 -8.01 -4.34 -5.11
CA ILE A 82 -7.04 -3.57 -4.36
C ILE A 82 -7.83 -2.57 -3.53
N LEU A 83 -7.55 -2.48 -2.24
CA LEU A 83 -8.27 -1.61 -1.33
C LEU A 83 -7.43 -0.39 -0.95
N LEU A 84 -8.13 0.72 -0.75
CA LEU A 84 -7.68 1.88 0.00
C LEU A 84 -8.57 2.00 1.24
N LEU A 85 -8.01 1.88 2.44
CA LEU A 85 -8.74 2.06 3.70
C LEU A 85 -8.32 3.37 4.36
N ARG A 86 -9.27 4.07 4.99
CA ARG A 86 -8.97 5.15 5.93
C ARG A 86 -9.29 4.72 7.35
N SER A 87 -8.37 4.94 8.28
CA SER A 87 -8.62 4.66 9.70
C SER A 87 -9.27 5.84 10.43
N GLY A 88 -9.67 5.62 11.69
CA GLY A 88 -10.14 6.69 12.58
C GLY A 88 -9.07 7.73 12.93
N ARG A 89 -7.79 7.34 12.99
CA ARG A 89 -6.65 8.24 13.19
C ARG A 89 -6.31 9.06 11.94
N GLY A 90 -6.84 8.64 10.78
CA GLY A 90 -6.70 9.33 9.51
C GLY A 90 -5.64 8.73 8.58
N ASP A 91 -4.97 7.64 8.99
CA ASP A 91 -4.03 6.93 8.12
C ASP A 91 -4.74 6.32 6.91
N LEU A 92 -3.98 6.16 5.83
CA LEU A 92 -4.41 5.44 4.64
C LEU A 92 -3.67 4.13 4.52
N PHE A 93 -4.36 3.05 4.16
CA PHE A 93 -3.77 1.72 3.92
C PHE A 93 -4.08 1.26 2.51
N VAL A 94 -3.06 0.86 1.76
CA VAL A 94 -3.18 0.40 0.37
C VAL A 94 -2.65 -1.03 0.27
N GLY A 95 -3.45 -1.94 -0.29
CA GLY A 95 -3.06 -3.35 -0.44
C GLY A 95 -4.17 -4.28 -0.92
N PRO A 96 -3.93 -5.60 -0.97
CA PRO A 96 -4.92 -6.61 -1.34
C PRO A 96 -6.19 -6.60 -0.48
N ASP A 97 -7.32 -6.88 -1.12
CA ASP A 97 -8.54 -7.37 -0.45
C ASP A 97 -8.40 -8.84 -0.03
N ASN A 98 -7.57 -9.10 0.98
CA ASN A 98 -7.35 -10.45 1.53
C ASN A 98 -7.25 -10.48 3.06
N GLY A 99 -7.55 -9.37 3.73
CA GLY A 99 -7.46 -9.24 5.19
C GLY A 99 -6.14 -8.66 5.72
N LEU A 100 -5.11 -8.49 4.88
CA LEU A 100 -3.79 -7.97 5.29
C LEU A 100 -3.87 -6.65 6.07
N LEU A 101 -4.73 -5.74 5.64
CA LEU A 101 -4.79 -4.36 6.13
C LEU A 101 -5.59 -4.22 7.44
N ILE A 102 -6.46 -5.19 7.73
CA ILE A 102 -7.48 -5.08 8.79
C ILE A 102 -6.85 -4.87 10.18
N PRO A 103 -5.87 -5.68 10.62
CA PRO A 103 -5.35 -5.55 11.99
C PRO A 103 -4.72 -4.18 12.25
N ALA A 104 -4.11 -3.58 11.25
CA ALA A 104 -3.47 -2.27 11.37
C ALA A 104 -4.50 -1.13 11.37
N ALA A 105 -5.49 -1.18 10.45
CA ALA A 105 -6.58 -0.22 10.41
C ALA A 105 -7.34 -0.17 11.74
N GLU A 106 -7.67 -1.34 12.31
CA GLU A 106 -8.33 -1.46 13.62
C GLU A 106 -7.53 -0.82 14.75
N ARG A 107 -6.22 -1.06 14.82
CA ARG A 107 -5.34 -0.43 15.83
C ARG A 107 -5.24 1.08 15.70
N THR A 108 -5.51 1.61 14.52
CA THR A 108 -5.51 3.04 14.24
C THR A 108 -6.90 3.67 14.34
N GLY A 109 -7.81 3.08 15.12
CA GLY A 109 -9.13 3.64 15.42
C GLY A 109 -10.26 3.12 14.54
N GLY A 110 -10.09 1.94 13.95
CA GLY A 110 -11.11 1.29 13.11
C GLY A 110 -11.18 1.85 11.69
N ILE A 111 -11.82 1.11 10.78
CA ILE A 111 -12.02 1.53 9.39
C ILE A 111 -13.15 2.55 9.32
N SER A 112 -12.83 3.79 8.91
CA SER A 112 -13.80 4.88 8.74
C SER A 112 -14.34 5.01 7.32
N ARG A 113 -13.52 4.64 6.33
CA ARG A 113 -13.86 4.57 4.90
C ARG A 113 -13.05 3.46 4.22
N CYS A 114 -13.58 2.95 3.11
CA CYS A 114 -12.94 1.96 2.27
C CYS A 114 -13.32 2.28 0.82
N TRP A 115 -12.35 2.19 -0.08
CA TRP A 115 -12.53 2.30 -1.53
C TRP A 115 -11.91 1.09 -2.21
N SER A 116 -12.56 0.63 -3.28
CA SER A 116 -12.02 -0.36 -4.21
C SER A 116 -11.32 0.38 -5.34
N ILE A 117 -9.99 0.24 -5.42
CA ILE A 117 -9.19 0.91 -6.44
C ILE A 117 -9.51 0.31 -7.81
N GLU A 118 -9.88 1.18 -8.75
CA GLU A 118 -10.14 0.79 -10.12
C GLU A 118 -8.81 0.57 -10.87
N ARG A 119 -8.70 -0.57 -11.56
CA ARG A 119 -7.60 -0.78 -12.50
C ARG A 119 -7.84 0.09 -13.72
N VAL A 120 -6.99 1.09 -13.95
CA VAL A 120 -6.89 1.74 -15.26
C VAL A 120 -6.22 0.76 -16.22
N GLN A 121 -7.03 -0.05 -16.90
CA GLN A 121 -6.55 -0.85 -18.03
C GLN A 121 -6.12 0.10 -19.15
N GLY A 122 -4.81 0.21 -19.42
CA GLY A 122 -4.34 0.85 -20.65
C GLY A 122 -3.02 1.62 -20.60
N GLU A 123 -2.40 1.88 -19.45
CA GLU A 123 -1.24 2.78 -19.41
C GLU A 123 0.15 2.11 -19.52
N MET A 124 0.25 0.78 -19.55
CA MET A 124 1.55 0.11 -19.75
C MET A 124 1.46 -1.09 -20.69
N GLU A 125 2.21 -1.04 -21.80
CA GLU A 125 2.30 -2.09 -22.84
C GLU A 125 2.83 -3.44 -22.33
N HIS A 126 3.26 -3.53 -21.07
CA HIS A 126 3.77 -4.76 -20.46
C HIS A 126 3.28 -4.93 -19.01
N VAL A 127 2.01 -5.34 -18.85
CA VAL A 127 1.48 -5.75 -17.54
C VAL A 127 1.99 -7.16 -17.24
N PHE A 128 3.08 -7.23 -16.48
CA PHE A 128 3.49 -8.50 -15.89
C PHE A 128 2.57 -8.79 -14.68
N PRO A 129 1.87 -9.94 -14.64
CA PRO A 129 0.82 -10.21 -13.66
C PRO A 129 1.21 -10.09 -12.18
N THR A 130 2.51 -10.14 -11.86
CA THR A 130 3.07 -10.04 -10.50
C THR A 130 3.33 -8.61 -10.03
N PHE A 131 3.10 -7.58 -10.86
CA PHE A 131 3.54 -6.21 -10.56
C PHE A 131 2.43 -5.22 -10.16
N ASP A 132 1.24 -5.67 -9.72
CA ASP A 132 0.19 -4.77 -9.19
C ASP A 132 0.75 -3.79 -8.12
N ALA A 133 1.73 -4.26 -7.35
CA ALA A 133 2.49 -3.47 -6.40
C ALA A 133 3.12 -2.21 -7.02
N ARG A 134 3.85 -2.40 -8.11
CA ARG A 134 4.55 -1.34 -8.84
C ARG A 134 3.58 -0.59 -9.75
N ASP A 135 2.69 -1.28 -10.43
CA ASP A 135 1.96 -0.72 -11.57
C ASP A 135 0.62 -0.10 -11.18
N ILE A 136 0.10 -0.40 -9.99
CA ILE A 136 -1.18 0.13 -9.50
C ILE A 136 -1.01 0.74 -8.11
N MET A 137 -0.55 -0.04 -7.12
CA MET A 137 -0.56 0.40 -5.73
C MET A 137 0.44 1.54 -5.46
N ALA A 138 1.68 1.44 -5.96
CA ALA A 138 2.67 2.52 -5.81
C ALA A 138 2.22 3.83 -6.51
N PRO A 139 1.65 3.82 -7.73
CA PRO A 139 1.00 4.97 -8.34
C PRO A 139 -0.08 5.59 -7.47
N VAL A 140 -0.99 4.79 -6.91
CA VAL A 140 -2.03 5.29 -6.00
C VAL A 140 -1.42 5.98 -4.79
N VAL A 141 -0.42 5.35 -4.16
CA VAL A 141 0.29 5.95 -3.02
C VAL A 141 0.90 7.30 -3.42
N ALA A 142 1.52 7.38 -4.60
CA ALA A 142 2.09 8.64 -5.08
C ALA A 142 1.03 9.72 -5.32
N ASP A 143 -0.10 9.37 -5.92
CA ASP A 143 -1.21 10.29 -6.18
C ASP A 143 -1.80 10.83 -4.87
N LEU A 144 -1.97 9.95 -3.87
CA LEU A 144 -2.44 10.33 -2.54
C LEU A 144 -1.44 11.26 -1.81
N VAL A 145 -0.14 10.99 -1.90
CA VAL A 145 0.90 11.91 -1.39
C VAL A 145 0.84 13.25 -2.13
N GLY A 146 0.56 13.23 -3.43
CA GLY A 146 0.34 14.41 -4.26
C GLY A 146 -0.93 15.21 -3.92
N GLY A 147 -1.78 14.68 -3.03
CA GLY A 147 -3.00 15.32 -2.56
C GLY A 147 -4.25 14.98 -3.38
N LYS A 148 -4.20 13.93 -4.21
CA LYS A 148 -5.40 13.39 -4.85
C LYS A 148 -6.37 12.89 -3.76
N PRO A 149 -7.65 13.26 -3.80
CA PRO A 149 -8.64 12.75 -2.85
C PRO A 149 -8.78 11.22 -2.94
N PRO A 150 -8.89 10.49 -1.81
CA PRO A 150 -9.11 9.04 -1.80
C PRO A 150 -10.29 8.56 -2.65
N GLU A 151 -11.39 9.31 -2.65
CA GLU A 151 -12.61 9.04 -3.43
C GLU A 151 -12.43 9.14 -4.95
N GLU A 152 -11.34 9.75 -5.43
CA GLU A 152 -11.01 9.78 -6.86
C GLU A 152 -10.11 8.60 -7.28
N CYS A 153 -9.75 7.72 -6.34
CA CYS A 153 -8.94 6.52 -6.61
C CYS A 153 -9.78 5.28 -6.95
N GLY A 154 -11.08 5.32 -6.66
CA GLY A 154 -12.02 4.22 -6.92
C GLY A 154 -13.34 4.39 -6.18
N GLU A 155 -14.20 3.38 -6.25
CA GLU A 155 -15.57 3.37 -5.69
C GLU A 155 -15.66 2.90 -4.22
#